data_AF-U9URX0-F1
#
_entry.id   AF-U9URX0-F1
#
_cell.length_a   1.000
_cell.length_b   1.000
_cell.length_c   1.000
_cell.angle_alpha   90.00
_cell.angle_beta   90.00
_cell.angle_gamma   90.00
#
_symmetry.space_group_name_H-M   'P 1'
#
loop_
_entity.id
_entity.type
_entity.pdbx_description
1 polymer ?
#
loop_
_entity_poly.entity_id
_entity_poly.type
_entity_poly.pdbx_seq_one_letter_code
_entity_poly.pdbx_strand_id
1 'polypeptide(L)'
;MEQELKQQLSSPAHTSTSDQTLEEQDPSLDTAQNIVCMFRKANKLSQEAILYWCYFIEKYNKRIDNLVVGGVKKKTATSIVYQEIRYHVSSVINSHNETVKILHDQSHVTSKINPTNAYISPKAKRI
;
A
#
# COMPACT_ATOMS: atom_id res chain seq x y z
N MET A 1 29.23 24.34 -14.90
CA MET A 1 28.60 23.12 -14.36
C MET A 1 27.11 23.02 -14.66
N GLU A 2 26.36 24.13 -14.84
CA GLU A 2 24.93 24.06 -15.24
C GLU A 2 24.66 23.88 -16.75
N GLN A 3 25.58 24.30 -17.63
CA GLN A 3 25.36 24.21 -19.08
C GLN A 3 25.46 22.79 -19.64
N GLU A 4 26.21 21.90 -18.97
CA GLU A 4 26.39 20.51 -19.39
C GLU A 4 25.15 19.66 -19.09
N LEU A 5 24.42 20.00 -18.01
CA LEU A 5 23.19 19.30 -17.61
C LEU A 5 22.03 19.56 -18.59
N LYS A 6 22.01 20.73 -19.25
CA LYS A 6 20.94 21.09 -20.19
C LYS A 6 21.06 20.41 -21.55
N GLN A 7 22.27 20.07 -22.01
CA GLN A 7 22.43 19.36 -23.29
C GLN A 7 22.03 17.89 -23.22
N GLN A 8 22.12 17.24 -22.05
CA GLN A 8 21.70 15.84 -21.91
C GLN A 8 20.17 15.64 -21.92
N LEU A 9 19.38 16.69 -21.67
CA LEU A 9 17.92 16.64 -21.66
C LEU A 9 17.27 16.93 -23.03
N SER A 10 18.06 17.27 -24.05
CA SER A 10 17.58 17.85 -25.32
C SER A 10 17.48 16.86 -26.51
N SER A 11 17.66 15.56 -26.32
CA SER A 11 17.58 14.60 -27.45
C SER A 11 16.23 13.90 -27.56
N PRO A 12 15.78 13.57 -28.80
CA PRO A 12 14.37 13.37 -29.13
C PRO A 12 13.81 12.04 -28.67
N ALA A 13 12.50 12.02 -28.43
CA ALA A 13 11.72 10.82 -28.16
C ALA A 13 11.82 9.81 -29.32
N HIS A 14 12.56 8.73 -29.09
CA HIS A 14 12.38 7.50 -29.85
C HIS A 14 11.56 6.53 -29.00
N THR A 15 10.29 6.43 -29.38
CA THR A 15 9.39 5.32 -29.06
C THR A 15 10.08 4.03 -29.49
N SER A 16 10.66 3.31 -28.54
CA SER A 16 10.91 1.88 -28.68
C SER A 16 10.22 1.21 -27.51
N THR A 17 8.91 1.01 -27.64
CA THR A 17 8.18 -0.01 -26.91
C THR A 17 8.80 -1.34 -27.32
N SER A 18 9.89 -1.71 -26.65
CA SER A 18 10.40 -3.06 -26.73
C SER A 18 9.53 -3.89 -25.82
N ASP A 19 8.49 -4.50 -26.40
CA ASP A 19 7.85 -5.70 -25.87
C ASP A 19 8.89 -6.84 -25.94
N GLN A 20 9.95 -6.71 -25.14
CA GLN A 20 10.75 -7.86 -24.78
C GLN A 20 9.99 -8.56 -23.68
N THR A 21 9.48 -9.75 -24.03
CA THR A 21 9.16 -10.83 -23.11
C THR A 21 10.31 -10.94 -22.13
N LEU A 22 10.16 -10.28 -20.98
CA LEU A 22 11.16 -10.31 -19.92
C LEU A 22 11.15 -11.74 -19.41
N GLU A 23 12.17 -12.50 -19.79
CA GLU A 23 12.55 -13.67 -19.00
C GLU A 23 12.61 -13.23 -17.54
N GLU A 24 12.10 -14.07 -16.64
CA GLU A 24 12.17 -13.85 -15.20
C GLU A 24 13.63 -13.72 -14.79
N GLN A 25 14.18 -12.50 -14.85
CA GLN A 25 15.47 -12.21 -14.27
C GLN A 25 15.37 -12.38 -12.76
N ASP A 26 16.40 -13.02 -12.20
CA ASP A 26 16.54 -13.20 -10.76
C ASP A 26 16.46 -11.82 -10.06
N PRO A 27 15.39 -11.56 -9.29
CA PRO A 27 15.22 -10.28 -8.61
C PRO A 27 16.25 -10.08 -7.49
N SER A 28 17.07 -11.08 -7.16
CA SER A 28 18.12 -10.99 -6.15
C SER A 28 19.38 -10.22 -6.59
N LEU A 29 19.55 -9.95 -7.89
CA LEU A 29 20.78 -9.36 -8.41
C LEU A 29 20.77 -7.82 -8.40
N ASP A 30 21.76 -7.19 -7.75
CA ASP A 30 21.88 -5.73 -7.61
C ASP A 30 22.37 -5.00 -8.90
N THR A 31 21.76 -5.29 -10.05
CA THR A 31 22.07 -4.62 -11.33
C THR A 31 21.12 -3.45 -11.63
N ALA A 32 21.59 -2.47 -12.39
CA ALA A 32 20.77 -1.36 -12.88
C ALA A 32 19.55 -1.86 -13.69
N GLN A 33 19.71 -2.91 -14.49
CA GLN A 33 18.61 -3.54 -15.23
C GLN A 33 17.52 -4.09 -14.31
N ASN A 34 17.91 -4.74 -13.21
CA ASN A 34 16.96 -5.29 -12.24
C ASN A 34 16.23 -4.17 -11.46
N ILE A 35 16.93 -3.08 -11.11
CA ILE A 35 16.31 -1.88 -10.52
C ILE A 35 15.24 -1.30 -11.47
N VAL A 36 15.56 -1.18 -12.77
CA VAL A 36 14.59 -0.70 -13.78
C VAL A 36 13.42 -1.67 -13.94
N CYS A 37 13.66 -2.99 -13.90
CA CYS A 37 12.61 -4.01 -13.94
C CYS A 37 11.66 -3.91 -12.74
N MET A 38 12.21 -3.80 -11.53
CA MET A 38 11.46 -3.58 -10.28
C MET A 38 10.65 -2.28 -10.35
N PHE A 39 11.24 -1.19 -10.84
CA PHE A 39 10.54 0.08 -11.04
C PHE A 39 9.37 -0.06 -12.03
N ARG A 40 9.57 -0.75 -13.16
CA ARG A 40 8.50 -1.00 -14.14
C ARG A 40 7.37 -1.84 -13.55
N LYS A 41 7.68 -2.86 -12.74
CA LYS A 41 6.69 -3.66 -12.00
C LYS A 41 5.93 -2.80 -10.99
N ALA A 42 6.63 -1.95 -10.24
CA ALA A 42 6.02 -1.07 -9.27
C ALA A 42 5.18 0.05 -9.93
N ASN A 43 5.54 0.49 -11.14
CA ASN A 43 4.76 1.47 -11.90
C ASN A 43 3.39 0.92 -12.32
N LYS A 44 3.25 -0.41 -12.42
CA LYS A 44 1.94 -1.06 -12.58
C LYS A 44 1.07 -0.96 -11.32
N LEU A 45 1.66 -0.73 -10.14
CA LEU A 45 0.96 -0.59 -8.85
C LEU A 45 0.49 0.83 -8.56
N SER A 46 0.43 1.71 -9.56
CA SER A 46 0.21 3.17 -9.47
C SER A 46 1.40 3.93 -8.87
N GLN A 47 1.63 5.16 -9.37
CA GLN A 47 2.71 6.04 -8.90
C GLN A 47 2.60 6.36 -7.41
N GLU A 48 1.38 6.45 -6.89
CA GLU A 48 1.10 6.74 -5.49
C GLU A 48 1.63 5.61 -4.57
N ALA A 49 1.41 4.35 -4.93
CA ALA A 49 1.91 3.22 -4.15
C ALA A 49 3.45 3.20 -4.12
N ILE A 50 4.11 3.51 -5.23
CA ILE A 50 5.58 3.62 -5.28
C ILE A 50 6.08 4.70 -4.33
N LEU A 51 5.46 5.88 -4.34
CA LEU A 51 5.84 6.99 -3.48
C LEU A 51 5.70 6.62 -2.00
N TYR A 52 4.62 5.93 -1.61
CA TYR A 52 4.46 5.42 -0.25
C TYR A 52 5.54 4.40 0.13
N TRP A 53 5.95 3.51 -0.78
CA TRP A 53 7.06 2.58 -0.52
C TRP A 53 8.39 3.31 -0.31
N CYS A 54 8.71 4.31 -1.13
CA CYS A 54 9.91 5.12 -0.96
C CYS A 54 9.90 5.88 0.38
N TYR A 55 8.78 6.52 0.71
CA TYR A 55 8.59 7.21 1.98
C TYR A 55 8.72 6.26 3.18
N PHE A 56 8.14 5.07 3.07
CA PHE A 56 8.25 4.03 4.09
C PHE A 56 9.71 3.64 4.34
N ILE A 57 10.49 3.35 3.28
CA ILE A 57 11.90 2.97 3.42
C ILE A 57 12.72 4.08 4.08
N GLU A 58 12.47 5.35 3.73
CA GLU A 58 13.13 6.50 4.36
C GLU A 58 12.85 6.55 5.87
N LYS A 59 11.58 6.43 6.28
CA LYS A 59 11.21 6.45 7.71
C LYS A 59 11.71 5.22 8.46
N TYR A 60 11.69 4.05 7.82
CA TYR A 60 12.23 2.80 8.34
C TYR A 60 13.71 2.94 8.70
N ASN A 61 14.52 3.40 7.74
CA ASN A 61 15.95 3.60 7.93
C ASN A 61 16.23 4.66 8.99
N LYS A 62 15.51 5.79 8.96
CA LYS A 62 15.66 6.85 9.97
C LYS A 62 15.38 6.35 11.40
N ARG A 63 14.38 5.48 11.59
CA ARG A 63 14.09 4.88 12.90
C ARG A 63 15.22 3.95 13.35
N ILE A 64 15.81 3.18 12.44
CA ILE A 64 16.99 2.34 12.73
C ILE A 64 18.15 3.23 13.17
N ASP A 65 18.46 4.28 12.40
CA ASP A 65 19.57 5.18 12.69
C ASP A 65 19.41 5.85 14.07
N ASN A 66 18.19 6.25 14.45
CA ASN A 66 17.91 6.80 15.77
C ASN A 66 18.24 5.82 16.90
N LEU A 67 17.93 4.53 16.73
CA LEU A 67 18.29 3.50 17.72
C LEU A 67 19.81 3.25 17.76
N VAL A 68 20.46 3.31 16.59
CA VAL A 68 21.92 3.16 16.48
C VAL A 68 22.65 4.32 17.17
N VAL A 69 22.18 5.55 17.01
CA VAL A 69 22.67 6.73 17.75
C VAL A 69 22.51 6.53 19.27
N GLY A 70 21.45 5.84 19.69
CA GLY A 70 21.24 5.42 21.08
C GLY A 70 22.11 4.25 21.56
N GLY A 71 23.08 3.79 20.77
CA GLY A 71 24.02 2.73 21.13
C GLY A 71 23.55 1.31 20.79
N VAL A 72 22.40 1.15 20.13
CA VAL A 72 21.93 -0.19 19.71
C VAL A 72 22.72 -0.65 18.49
N LYS A 73 23.21 -1.89 18.50
CA LYS A 73 23.88 -2.49 17.31
C LYS A 73 22.94 -2.48 16.12
N LYS A 74 23.43 -2.11 14.93
CA LYS A 74 22.62 -1.99 13.69
C LYS A 74 21.71 -3.19 13.44
N LYS A 75 22.23 -4.42 13.51
CA LYS A 75 21.43 -5.65 13.33
C LYS A 75 20.28 -5.76 14.33
N THR A 76 20.53 -5.41 15.59
CA THR A 76 19.52 -5.41 16.66
C THR A 76 18.48 -4.31 16.43
N ALA A 77 18.93 -3.09 16.08
CA ALA A 77 18.04 -1.98 15.75
C ALA A 77 17.11 -2.34 14.57
N THR A 78 17.66 -2.91 13.49
CA THR A 78 16.86 -3.39 12.35
C THR A 78 15.80 -4.41 12.78
N SER A 79 16.16 -5.39 13.62
CA SER A 79 15.22 -6.39 14.12
C SER A 79 14.10 -5.77 14.96
N ILE A 80 14.43 -4.83 15.84
CA ILE A 80 13.44 -4.10 16.67
C ILE A 80 12.43 -3.38 15.77
N VAL A 81 12.92 -2.57 14.82
CA VAL A 81 12.06 -1.77 13.95
C VAL A 81 11.19 -2.65 13.05
N TYR A 82 11.73 -3.76 12.55
CA TYR A 82 10.95 -4.73 11.79
C TYR A 82 9.78 -5.31 12.61
N GLN A 83 10.03 -5.71 13.86
CA GLN A 83 8.98 -6.27 14.70
C GLN A 83 7.94 -5.22 15.14
N GLU A 84 8.38 -4.00 15.45
CA GLU A 84 7.48 -2.85 15.73
C GLU A 84 6.49 -2.65 14.57
N ILE A 85 7.00 -2.57 13.34
CA ILE A 85 6.17 -2.35 12.15
C ILE A 85 5.28 -3.55 11.88
N ARG A 86 5.80 -4.77 11.98
CA ARG A 86 5.01 -5.99 11.78
C ARG A 86 3.82 -6.02 12.74
N TYR A 87 4.03 -5.70 14.01
CA TYR A 87 2.98 -5.64 15.01
C TYR A 87 1.89 -4.62 14.63
N HIS A 88 2.28 -3.39 14.27
CA HIS A 88 1.32 -2.35 13.89
C HIS A 88 0.55 -2.69 12.61
N VAL A 89 1.22 -3.24 11.59
CA VAL A 89 0.57 -3.67 10.34
C VAL A 89 -0.44 -4.79 10.62
N SER A 90 -0.06 -5.80 11.40
CA SER A 90 -0.99 -6.87 11.81
C SER A 90 -2.18 -6.32 12.60
N SER A 91 -1.97 -5.34 13.48
CA SER A 91 -3.06 -4.70 14.23
C SER A 91 -4.07 -4.00 13.30
N VAL A 92 -3.59 -3.24 12.30
CA VAL A 92 -4.46 -2.55 11.33
C VAL A 92 -5.27 -3.54 10.50
N ILE A 93 -4.61 -4.59 9.97
CA ILE A 93 -5.27 -5.60 9.14
C ILE A 93 -6.34 -6.36 9.94
N ASN A 94 -6.01 -6.78 11.16
CA ASN A 94 -6.96 -7.49 12.02
C ASN A 94 -8.17 -6.59 12.38
N SER A 95 -7.92 -5.32 12.71
CA SER A 95 -9.00 -4.35 12.98
C SER A 95 -9.92 -4.16 11.78
N HIS A 96 -9.37 -4.13 10.55
CA HIS A 96 -10.17 -4.01 9.35
C HIS A 96 -11.05 -5.24 9.13
N ASN A 97 -10.49 -6.44 9.32
CA ASN A 97 -11.22 -7.70 9.16
C ASN A 97 -12.39 -7.83 10.16
N GLU A 98 -12.19 -7.44 11.42
CA GLU A 98 -13.28 -7.42 12.42
C GLU A 98 -14.37 -6.40 12.04
N THR A 99 -13.98 -5.23 11.53
CA THR A 99 -14.94 -4.20 11.08
C THR A 99 -15.77 -4.69 9.91
N VAL A 100 -15.15 -5.33 8.91
CA VAL A 100 -15.84 -5.90 7.75
C VAL A 100 -16.81 -7.01 8.17
N LYS A 101 -16.42 -7.84 9.13
CA LYS A 101 -17.27 -8.92 9.68
C LYS A 101 -18.51 -8.36 10.39
N ILE A 102 -18.35 -7.35 11.25
CA ILE A 102 -19.48 -6.72 11.94
C ILE A 102 -20.46 -6.10 10.94
N LEU A 103 -19.96 -5.40 9.91
CA LEU A 103 -20.81 -4.80 8.88
C LEU A 103 -21.58 -5.87 8.08
N HIS A 104 -20.92 -6.97 7.72
CA HIS A 104 -21.55 -8.08 7.01
C HIS A 104 -22.66 -8.74 7.85
N ASP A 105 -22.38 -9.03 9.12
CA ASP A 105 -23.35 -9.63 10.04
C ASP A 105 -24.53 -8.70 10.30
N GLN A 106 -24.27 -7.39 10.44
CA GLN A 106 -25.31 -6.38 10.62
C GLN A 106 -26.19 -6.23 9.37
N SER A 107 -25.62 -6.26 8.16
CA SER A 107 -26.38 -6.26 6.89
C SER A 107 -27.34 -7.46 6.79
N HIS A 108 -26.91 -8.65 7.23
CA HIS A 108 -27.75 -9.84 7.25
C HIS A 108 -28.88 -9.74 8.31
N VAL A 109 -28.62 -9.09 9.45
CA VAL A 109 -29.66 -8.84 10.48
C VAL A 109 -30.66 -7.78 10.00
N THR A 110 -30.20 -6.68 9.42
CA THR A 110 -31.07 -5.58 8.94
C THR A 110 -31.91 -5.98 7.74
N SER A 111 -31.42 -6.86 6.87
CA SER A 111 -32.21 -7.39 5.73
C SER A 111 -33.39 -8.26 6.16
N LYS A 112 -33.40 -8.78 7.40
CA LYS A 112 -34.51 -9.57 7.95
C LYS A 112 -35.61 -8.72 8.59
N ILE A 113 -35.38 -7.42 8.78
CA ILE A 113 -36.31 -6.45 9.37
C ILE A 113 -36.86 -5.52 8.29
N ASN A 114 -37.41 -6.07 7.21
CA ASN A 114 -38.23 -5.29 6.29
C ASN A 114 -39.60 -5.03 6.95
N PRO A 115 -40.09 -3.79 7.09
CA PRO A 115 -41.31 -3.49 7.85
C PRO A 115 -42.57 -3.78 7.02
N THR A 116 -42.88 -5.05 6.78
CA THR A 116 -44.13 -5.44 6.08
C THR A 116 -45.35 -5.46 7.02
N ASN A 117 -45.21 -5.08 8.30
CA ASN A 117 -46.29 -5.13 9.29
C ASN A 117 -46.67 -3.76 9.90
N ALA A 118 -46.62 -2.68 9.14
CA ALA A 118 -47.14 -1.37 9.57
C ALA A 118 -48.24 -0.85 8.63
N TYR A 119 -49.33 -1.60 8.48
CA TYR A 119 -50.61 -1.02 8.05
C TYR A 119 -51.78 -1.62 8.83
N ILE A 120 -52.06 -1.04 10.00
CA ILE A 120 -53.37 -1.19 10.62
C ILE A 120 -54.22 -0.06 10.04
N SER A 121 -55.09 -0.40 9.08
CA SER A 121 -56.10 0.53 8.58
C SER A 121 -57.02 0.93 9.74
N PRO A 122 -57.14 2.21 10.09
CA PRO A 122 -58.18 2.64 11.01
C PRO A 122 -59.51 2.56 10.24
N LYS A 123 -60.32 1.53 10.50
CA LYS A 123 -61.71 1.56 10.05
C LYS A 123 -62.42 2.64 10.86
N ALA A 124 -62.51 3.82 10.26
CA ALA A 124 -63.52 4.80 10.62
C ALA A 124 -64.90 4.15 10.43
N LYS A 125 -65.57 3.81 11.52
CA LYS A 125 -67.02 3.81 11.56
C LYS A 125 -67.45 4.99 12.41
N ARG A 126 -67.88 6.03 11.70
CA ARG A 126 -68.57 7.19 12.22
C ARG A 126 -70.07 6.89 12.06
N ILE A 127 -70.81 7.25 13.11
CA ILE A 127 -72.27 7.23 13.32
C ILE A 127 -72.84 5.85 13.67
#